data_AF-A0A9P7FRC2-F1
#
_entry.id   AF-A0A9P7FRC2-F1
#
_cell.length_a   1.000
_cell.length_b   1.000
_cell.length_c   1.000
_cell.angle_alpha   90.00
_cell.angle_beta   90.00
_cell.angle_gamma   90.00
#
_symmetry.space_group_name_H-M   'P 1'
#
loop_
_entity.id
_entity.type
_entity.pdbx_description
1 polymer ?
#
loop_
_entity_poly.entity_id
_entity_poly.type
_entity_poly.pdbx_seq_one_letter_code
_entity_poly.pdbx_strand_id
1 'polypeptide(L)'
;CVAMEEVEPDFGGPAFDEDRQNLMTFRATPEQATEFISQQWLKDRQARHDVWAAMQLAPDQGDNPPDTPDQMPADEPPFPEGVPPPDAVPLNPLLYACHKVQRNEYHELWYHTREGCFEAIHQSCNAGKEAFKITNHKMKGIQITSTSAHSCSPNAIPDQDLTWDQVMFTGEGLTHVMHEEGCPAPNVDAITRFYVSMNTEHRQQGYDSNQVFLEYQAIICREWFESLGNKTAGFDIGIFNHTRFARIEATLRGAGLLRSSVSLPPHSPRAQKRSTDSP
;
A
#
# COMPACT_ATOMS: atom_id res chain seq x y z
N CYS A 1 15.43 38.42 -24.27
CA CYS A 1 16.48 37.54 -23.75
C CYS A 1 16.62 36.34 -24.67
N VAL A 2 17.83 36.08 -25.13
CA VAL A 2 18.16 35.04 -26.13
C VAL A 2 17.68 33.69 -25.59
N ALA A 3 16.82 33.00 -26.34
CA ALA A 3 16.49 31.61 -26.08
C ALA A 3 17.81 30.84 -26.07
N MET A 4 18.23 30.36 -24.91
CA MET A 4 19.37 29.46 -24.82
C MET A 4 19.04 28.27 -25.71
N GLU A 5 19.81 28.11 -26.78
CA GLU A 5 19.68 27.01 -27.71
C GLU A 5 19.92 25.72 -26.90
N GLU A 6 18.83 25.03 -26.55
CA GLU A 6 18.88 23.84 -25.72
C GLU A 6 19.50 22.72 -26.58
N VAL A 7 20.79 22.46 -26.35
CA VAL A 7 21.56 21.45 -27.07
C VAL A 7 21.16 20.07 -26.54
N GLU A 8 20.92 19.12 -27.45
CA GLU A 8 20.62 17.74 -27.09
C GLU A 8 21.80 17.11 -26.31
N PRO A 9 21.54 16.58 -25.09
CA PRO A 9 22.56 15.86 -24.33
C PRO A 9 23.04 14.60 -25.05
N ASP A 10 24.29 14.21 -24.80
CA ASP A 10 24.80 12.90 -25.25
C ASP A 10 24.26 11.79 -24.34
N PHE A 11 23.11 11.22 -24.71
CA PHE A 11 22.49 10.08 -24.01
C PHE A 11 23.30 8.78 -24.14
N GLY A 12 24.30 8.76 -25.02
CA GLY A 12 25.29 7.69 -25.13
C GLY A 12 26.36 7.73 -24.04
N GLY A 13 26.51 8.88 -23.36
CA GLY A 13 27.57 9.17 -22.42
C GLY A 13 27.40 8.58 -21.02
N PRO A 14 28.45 8.66 -20.19
CA PRO A 14 28.49 8.03 -18.86
C PRO A 14 27.49 8.62 -17.86
N ALA A 15 26.98 9.82 -18.11
CA ALA A 15 25.98 10.47 -17.25
C ALA A 15 24.62 9.76 -17.24
N PHE A 16 24.34 8.92 -18.25
CA PHE A 16 23.07 8.21 -18.42
C PHE A 16 23.22 6.68 -18.30
N ASP A 17 24.35 6.20 -17.76
CA ASP A 17 24.62 4.76 -17.62
C ASP A 17 23.61 4.05 -16.71
N GLU A 18 23.25 4.69 -15.59
CA GLU A 18 22.26 4.16 -14.65
C GLU A 18 20.87 4.06 -15.27
N ASP A 19 20.44 5.11 -15.98
CA ASP A 19 19.14 5.14 -16.68
C ASP A 19 19.06 4.07 -17.77
N ARG A 20 20.16 3.87 -18.52
CA ARG A 20 20.24 2.81 -19.54
C ARG A 20 20.22 1.41 -18.93
N GLN A 21 20.94 1.18 -17.82
CA GLN A 21 20.93 -0.11 -17.11
C GLN A 21 19.54 -0.46 -16.56
N ASN A 22 18.82 0.52 -16.04
CA ASN A 22 17.44 0.34 -15.57
C ASN A 22 16.50 -0.07 -16.70
N LEU A 23 16.62 0.55 -17.88
CA LEU A 23 15.82 0.21 -19.07
C LEU A 23 16.18 -1.16 -19.68
N MET A 24 17.44 -1.59 -19.59
CA MET A 24 17.86 -2.92 -20.04
C MET A 24 17.22 -4.07 -19.25
N THR A 25 16.80 -3.83 -18.02
CA THR A 25 16.08 -4.82 -17.19
C THR A 25 14.78 -5.30 -17.86
N PHE A 26 14.23 -4.51 -18.78
CA PHE A 26 13.04 -4.81 -19.58
C PHE A 26 13.34 -5.42 -20.97
N ARG A 27 14.50 -6.08 -21.14
CA ARG A 27 14.97 -6.69 -22.41
C ARG A 27 15.23 -5.67 -23.55
N ALA A 28 15.43 -4.40 -23.23
CA ALA A 28 15.90 -3.41 -24.21
C ALA A 28 17.41 -3.54 -24.46
N THR A 29 17.85 -3.36 -25.70
CA THR A 29 19.29 -3.24 -26.02
C THR A 29 19.84 -1.87 -25.59
N PRO A 30 21.17 -1.69 -25.45
CA PRO A 30 21.77 -0.39 -25.14
C PRO A 30 21.36 0.73 -26.09
N GLU A 31 21.22 0.41 -27.37
CA GLU A 31 20.78 1.34 -28.40
C GLU A 31 19.30 1.70 -28.20
N GLN A 32 18.46 0.73 -27.86
CA GLN A 32 17.04 0.97 -27.57
C GLN A 32 16.83 1.80 -26.30
N ALA A 33 17.64 1.58 -25.27
CA ALA A 33 17.60 2.38 -24.05
C ALA A 33 18.04 3.83 -24.32
N THR A 34 19.08 4.02 -25.13
CA THR A 34 19.56 5.35 -25.53
C THR A 34 18.51 6.09 -26.36
N GLU A 35 17.89 5.41 -27.33
CA GLU A 35 16.80 5.96 -28.16
C GLU A 35 15.59 6.33 -27.30
N PHE A 36 15.21 5.50 -26.34
CA PHE A 36 14.09 5.78 -25.45
C PHE A 36 14.31 7.08 -24.65
N ILE A 37 15.51 7.28 -24.11
CA ILE A 37 15.86 8.48 -23.34
C ILE A 37 15.85 9.73 -24.25
N SER A 38 16.41 9.64 -25.47
CA SER A 38 16.37 10.75 -26.44
C SER A 38 14.93 11.11 -26.82
N GLN A 39 14.08 10.13 -27.11
CA GLN A 39 12.67 10.36 -27.43
C GLN A 39 11.89 11.01 -26.28
N GLN A 40 12.17 10.63 -25.04
CA GLN A 40 11.54 11.24 -23.88
C GLN A 40 11.98 12.70 -23.71
N TRP A 41 13.27 12.99 -23.89
CA TRP A 41 13.79 14.35 -23.83
C TRP A 41 13.20 15.25 -24.92
N LEU A 42 13.05 14.76 -26.15
CA LEU A 42 12.44 15.51 -27.25
C LEU A 42 10.98 15.90 -26.96
N LYS A 43 10.20 14.99 -26.38
CA LYS A 43 8.81 15.27 -25.96
C LYS A 43 8.76 16.37 -24.91
N ASP A 44 9.60 16.27 -23.88
CA ASP A 44 9.62 17.24 -22.79
C ASP A 44 10.11 18.61 -23.27
N ARG A 45 11.09 18.64 -24.17
CA ARG A 45 11.57 19.86 -24.82
C ARG A 45 10.48 20.52 -25.66
N GLN A 46 9.73 19.74 -26.46
CA GLN A 46 8.63 20.28 -27.25
C GLN A 46 7.55 20.90 -26.36
N ALA A 47 7.18 20.23 -25.27
CA ALA A 47 6.21 20.76 -24.30
C ALA A 47 6.66 22.10 -23.70
N ARG A 48 7.96 22.25 -23.37
CA ARG A 48 8.52 23.53 -22.91
C ARG A 48 8.47 24.62 -23.99
N HIS A 49 8.79 24.28 -25.23
CA HIS A 49 8.69 25.21 -26.34
C HIS A 49 7.24 25.66 -26.60
N ASP A 50 6.26 24.76 -26.50
CA ASP A 50 4.84 25.10 -26.68
C ASP A 50 4.35 26.06 -25.58
N VAL A 51 4.74 25.82 -24.32
CA VAL A 51 4.47 26.73 -23.19
C VAL A 51 5.11 28.10 -23.42
N TRP A 52 6.38 28.14 -23.86
CA TRP A 52 7.07 29.40 -24.15
C TRP A 52 6.43 30.15 -25.33
N ALA A 53 6.03 29.45 -26.40
CA ALA A 53 5.38 30.04 -27.56
C ALA A 53 4.01 30.63 -27.19
N ALA A 54 3.25 29.94 -26.33
CA ALA A 54 2.01 30.46 -25.78
C ALA A 54 2.21 31.73 -24.94
N MET A 55 3.30 31.81 -24.18
CA MET A 55 3.67 33.03 -23.43
C MET A 55 4.01 34.22 -24.32
N GLN A 56 4.58 34.00 -25.52
CA GLN A 56 4.92 35.09 -26.44
C GLN A 56 3.74 35.65 -27.25
N LEU A 57 2.63 34.91 -27.34
CA LEU A 57 1.41 35.35 -28.04
C LEU A 57 0.46 36.16 -27.13
N ALA A 58 0.79 36.33 -25.85
CA ALA A 58 0.04 37.19 -24.94
C ALA A 58 0.28 38.68 -25.29
N PRO A 59 -0.76 39.49 -25.53
CA PRO A 59 -0.60 40.89 -25.90
C PRO A 59 -0.01 41.74 -24.75
N ASP A 60 0.93 42.59 -25.12
CA ASP A 60 1.65 43.55 -24.28
C ASP A 60 0.70 44.62 -23.70
N GLN A 61 0.50 44.63 -22.37
CA GLN A 61 -0.14 45.73 -21.65
C GLN A 61 0.87 46.39 -20.71
N GLY A 62 1.26 47.62 -21.07
CA GLY A 62 2.25 48.42 -20.36
C GLY A 62 1.76 49.12 -19.08
N ASP A 63 2.69 49.16 -18.13
CA ASP A 63 2.87 49.97 -16.90
C ASP A 63 1.87 51.09 -16.53
N ASN A 64 1.01 50.82 -15.53
CA ASN A 64 1.10 51.43 -14.18
C ASN A 64 0.07 50.76 -13.22
N PRO A 65 0.35 50.66 -11.91
CA PRO A 65 -0.33 49.72 -11.02
C PRO A 65 -1.50 50.37 -10.27
N PRO A 66 -2.71 49.82 -10.39
CA PRO A 66 -3.68 49.93 -9.30
C PRO A 66 -4.21 48.54 -8.93
N ASP A 67 -4.14 48.25 -7.63
CA ASP A 67 -4.84 47.19 -6.88
C ASP A 67 -5.09 45.89 -7.63
N THR A 68 -4.28 44.88 -7.33
CA THR A 68 -4.43 43.49 -7.78
C THR A 68 -5.91 43.08 -7.67
N PRO A 69 -6.66 42.95 -8.78
CA PRO A 69 -7.90 42.19 -8.74
C PRO A 69 -7.43 40.73 -8.75
N ASP A 70 -7.68 40.04 -7.64
CA ASP A 70 -7.51 38.61 -7.42
C ASP A 70 -7.36 37.82 -8.73
N GLN A 71 -6.13 37.36 -9.02
CA GLN A 71 -5.92 36.41 -10.12
C GLN A 71 -6.76 35.16 -9.81
N MET A 72 -7.80 34.96 -10.61
CA MET A 72 -8.64 33.78 -10.53
C MET A 72 -7.76 32.51 -10.65
N PRO A 73 -8.01 31.48 -9.83
CA PRO A 73 -7.28 30.23 -9.89
C PRO A 73 -7.41 29.57 -11.26
N ALA A 74 -6.40 28.79 -11.64
CA ALA A 74 -6.39 27.94 -12.83
C ALA A 74 -7.74 27.24 -13.04
N ASP A 75 -8.22 27.18 -14.29
CA ASP A 75 -9.48 26.54 -14.69
C ASP A 75 -9.67 25.23 -13.92
N GLU A 76 -10.61 25.28 -12.98
CA GLU A 76 -11.02 24.13 -12.18
C GLU A 76 -11.45 23.03 -13.17
N PRO A 77 -11.05 21.76 -12.95
CA PRO A 77 -11.54 20.68 -13.78
C PRO A 77 -13.08 20.77 -13.85
N PRO A 78 -13.67 20.65 -15.05
CA PRO A 78 -15.09 20.89 -15.24
C PRO A 78 -15.88 20.02 -14.26
N PHE A 79 -16.84 20.64 -13.58
CA PHE A 79 -17.73 19.94 -12.66
C PHE A 79 -18.36 18.75 -13.40
N PRO A 80 -18.21 17.51 -12.89
CA PRO A 80 -18.71 16.33 -13.58
C PRO A 80 -20.23 16.23 -13.41
N GLU A 81 -20.96 17.03 -14.19
CA GLU A 81 -22.41 17.09 -14.16
C GLU A 81 -23.02 15.75 -14.57
N GLY A 82 -23.90 15.20 -13.72
CA GLY A 82 -24.53 13.90 -13.95
C GLY A 82 -23.69 12.68 -13.55
N VAL A 83 -22.48 12.86 -13.00
CA VAL A 83 -21.72 11.77 -12.38
C VAL A 83 -22.17 11.64 -10.92
N PRO A 84 -22.75 10.48 -10.51
CA PRO A 84 -23.10 10.26 -9.12
C PRO A 84 -21.82 10.22 -8.26
N PRO A 85 -21.91 10.56 -6.96
CA PRO A 85 -20.79 10.37 -6.06
C PRO A 85 -20.32 8.91 -6.08
N PRO A 86 -19.00 8.64 -5.94
CA PRO A 86 -18.51 7.27 -5.88
C PRO A 86 -19.25 6.45 -4.81
N ASP A 87 -19.60 5.20 -5.14
CA ASP A 87 -20.35 4.30 -4.26
C ASP A 87 -19.62 3.98 -2.95
N ALA A 88 -18.30 4.18 -2.91
CA ALA A 88 -17.45 3.99 -1.74
C ALA A 88 -16.33 5.03 -1.66
N VAL A 89 -15.98 5.43 -0.44
CA VAL A 89 -14.76 6.18 -0.16
C VAL A 89 -13.57 5.22 -0.26
N PRO A 90 -12.52 5.53 -1.05
CA PRO A 90 -11.33 4.69 -1.09
C PRO A 90 -10.68 4.67 0.30
N LEU A 91 -10.56 3.46 0.87
CA LEU A 91 -9.93 3.25 2.16
C LEU A 91 -8.42 3.16 1.97
N ASN A 92 -7.76 4.31 2.00
CA ASN A 92 -6.31 4.38 1.96
C ASN A 92 -5.75 4.38 3.38
N PRO A 93 -4.70 3.58 3.67
CA PRO A 93 -4.04 3.59 4.96
C PRO A 93 -3.29 4.91 5.18
N LEU A 94 -2.77 5.09 6.40
CA LEU A 94 -1.90 6.22 6.72
C LEU A 94 -0.68 6.26 5.79
N LEU A 95 -0.26 7.46 5.37
CA LEU A 95 0.90 7.66 4.49
C LEU A 95 2.20 7.08 5.09
N TYR A 96 2.30 7.05 6.42
CA TYR A 96 3.32 6.29 7.15
C TYR A 96 3.42 4.83 6.67
N ALA A 97 2.29 4.12 6.59
CA ALA A 97 2.25 2.72 6.17
C ALA A 97 2.58 2.57 4.67
N CYS A 98 2.07 3.45 3.80
CA CYS A 98 2.42 3.47 2.38
C CYS A 98 3.95 3.60 2.17
N HIS A 99 4.58 4.54 2.89
CA HIS A 99 6.03 4.74 2.80
C HIS A 99 6.82 3.52 3.31
N LYS A 100 6.30 2.81 4.33
CA LYS A 100 6.90 1.57 4.84
C LYS A 100 6.79 0.45 3.80
N VAL A 101 5.62 0.28 3.18
CA VAL A 101 5.39 -0.66 2.08
C VAL A 101 6.37 -0.40 0.92
N GLN A 102 6.49 0.85 0.47
CA GLN A 102 7.38 1.24 -0.62
C GLN A 102 8.86 0.87 -0.34
N ARG A 103 9.27 0.91 0.92
CA ARG A 103 10.64 0.56 1.35
C ARG A 103 10.83 -0.91 1.68
N ASN A 104 9.78 -1.73 1.54
CA ASN A 104 9.73 -3.10 2.03
C ASN A 104 10.09 -3.20 3.53
N GLU A 105 9.70 -2.21 4.32
CA GLU A 105 9.88 -2.19 5.77
C GLU A 105 8.63 -2.71 6.46
N TYR A 106 8.84 -3.54 7.48
CA TYR A 106 7.75 -3.96 8.34
C TYR A 106 7.09 -2.76 9.05
N HIS A 107 5.78 -2.87 9.21
CA HIS A 107 4.90 -1.96 9.93
C HIS A 107 3.69 -2.76 10.41
N GLU A 108 2.99 -2.23 11.41
CA GLU A 108 1.81 -2.87 11.97
C GLU A 108 0.73 -3.02 10.89
N LEU A 109 0.20 -4.23 10.74
CA LEU A 109 -0.84 -4.53 9.75
C LEU A 109 -2.15 -3.79 10.05
N TRP A 110 -2.33 -3.36 11.30
CA TRP A 110 -3.46 -2.54 11.72
C TRP A 110 -3.71 -1.33 10.81
N TYR A 111 -2.69 -0.71 10.22
CA TYR A 111 -2.88 0.44 9.31
C TYR A 111 -3.73 0.12 8.08
N HIS A 112 -3.79 -1.14 7.66
CA HIS A 112 -4.59 -1.62 6.52
C HIS A 112 -5.96 -2.15 6.94
N THR A 113 -6.29 -2.09 8.22
CA THR A 113 -7.65 -2.37 8.70
C THR A 113 -8.59 -1.22 8.37
N ARG A 114 -9.89 -1.48 8.44
CA ARG A 114 -10.91 -0.43 8.27
C ARG A 114 -10.72 0.70 9.28
N GLU A 115 -10.38 0.37 10.51
CA GLU A 115 -10.13 1.29 11.60
C GLU A 115 -8.88 2.15 11.34
N GLY A 116 -7.79 1.53 10.88
CA GLY A 116 -6.57 2.23 10.48
C GLY A 116 -6.81 3.20 9.32
N CYS A 117 -7.55 2.77 8.29
CA CYS A 117 -7.91 3.64 7.16
C CYS A 117 -8.85 4.78 7.57
N PHE A 118 -9.83 4.53 8.45
CA PHE A 118 -10.68 5.61 8.96
C PHE A 118 -9.90 6.63 9.78
N GLU A 119 -8.92 6.19 10.56
CA GLU A 119 -8.03 7.11 11.25
C GLU A 119 -7.21 7.95 10.26
N ALA A 120 -6.70 7.35 9.19
CA ALA A 120 -5.99 8.07 8.13
C ALA A 120 -6.86 9.18 7.51
N ILE A 121 -8.12 8.89 7.23
CA ILE A 121 -9.10 9.87 6.74
C ILE A 121 -9.30 10.96 7.78
N HIS A 122 -9.50 10.62 9.04
CA HIS A 122 -9.70 11.60 10.11
C HIS A 122 -8.48 12.50 10.31
N GLN A 123 -7.26 11.98 10.20
CA GLN A 123 -6.03 12.77 10.25
C GLN A 123 -5.92 13.71 9.06
N SER A 124 -6.20 13.24 7.84
CA SER A 124 -6.13 14.08 6.63
C SER A 124 -7.18 15.21 6.63
N CYS A 125 -8.40 14.95 7.10
CA CYS A 125 -9.44 15.98 7.24
C CYS A 125 -9.11 17.03 8.31
N ASN A 126 -8.34 16.68 9.35
CA ASN A 126 -7.96 17.57 10.44
C ASN A 126 -6.60 18.28 10.25
N ALA A 127 -5.96 18.12 9.09
CA ALA A 127 -4.64 18.67 8.77
C ALA A 127 -4.55 20.21 8.84
N GLY A 128 -5.67 20.93 8.91
CA GLY A 128 -5.71 22.40 9.02
C GLY A 128 -5.08 22.99 10.29
N LYS A 129 -4.65 22.17 11.26
CA LYS A 129 -3.98 22.61 12.50
C LYS A 129 -2.52 22.15 12.64
N GLU A 130 -1.94 21.56 11.59
CA GLU A 130 -0.66 20.85 11.71
C GLU A 130 0.50 21.56 11.01
N ALA A 131 1.71 21.27 11.49
CA ALA A 131 2.93 21.73 10.85
C ALA A 131 3.15 20.97 9.54
N PHE A 132 3.37 21.69 8.44
CA PHE A 132 3.67 21.09 7.15
C PHE A 132 5.17 20.96 6.93
N LYS A 133 5.59 19.80 6.43
CA LYS A 133 6.94 19.60 5.90
C LYS A 133 6.92 19.81 4.40
N ILE A 134 7.82 20.66 3.93
CA ILE A 134 8.07 20.89 2.51
C ILE A 134 9.22 19.97 2.11
N THR A 135 8.95 19.03 1.20
CA THR A 135 9.94 18.06 0.71
C THR A 135 10.12 18.27 -0.79
N ASN A 136 11.36 18.52 -1.22
CA ASN A 136 11.67 18.71 -2.63
C ASN A 136 11.97 17.34 -3.26
N HIS A 137 11.04 16.82 -4.06
CA HIS A 137 11.22 15.57 -4.77
C HIS A 137 11.77 15.87 -6.17
N LYS A 138 13.00 15.39 -6.45
CA LYS A 138 13.76 15.66 -7.68
C LYS A 138 13.03 15.42 -9.02
N MET A 139 11.90 14.69 -9.04
CA MET A 139 11.08 14.44 -10.22
C MET A 139 9.60 14.81 -10.09
N LYS A 140 9.05 14.97 -8.87
CA LYS A 140 7.61 15.25 -8.64
C LYS A 140 7.32 16.67 -8.14
N GLY A 141 8.35 17.52 -8.05
CA GLY A 141 8.22 18.87 -7.54
C GLY A 141 8.18 18.94 -6.01
N ILE A 142 7.70 20.06 -5.49
CA ILE A 142 7.62 20.32 -4.05
C ILE A 142 6.36 19.65 -3.50
N GLN A 143 6.52 18.65 -2.62
CA GLN A 143 5.41 18.07 -1.86
C GLN A 143 5.32 18.73 -0.48
N ILE A 144 4.15 19.29 -0.19
CA ILE A 144 3.79 19.78 1.14
C ILE A 144 2.98 18.68 1.82
N THR A 145 3.47 18.12 2.91
CA THR A 145 2.79 17.04 3.63
C THR A 145 2.74 17.35 5.11
N SER A 146 1.63 17.04 5.76
CA SER A 146 1.53 17.24 7.21
C SER A 146 2.56 16.37 7.94
N THR A 147 3.17 16.92 8.99
CA THR A 147 4.20 16.22 9.76
C THR A 147 3.64 15.00 10.50
N SER A 148 2.36 15.02 10.88
CA SER A 148 1.67 13.90 11.55
C SER A 148 1.38 12.72 10.60
N ALA A 149 1.16 12.99 9.31
CA ALA A 149 0.86 11.96 8.31
C ALA A 149 2.00 10.95 8.13
N HIS A 150 3.20 11.29 8.62
CA HIS A 150 4.39 10.44 8.63
C HIS A 150 4.69 9.80 9.98
N SER A 151 3.87 10.06 11.01
CA SER A 151 4.05 9.50 12.35
C SER A 151 3.24 8.23 12.52
N CYS A 152 3.73 7.32 13.37
CA CYS A 152 2.98 6.14 13.76
C CYS A 152 1.74 6.55 14.58
N SER A 153 0.62 5.89 14.36
CA SER A 153 -0.58 6.07 15.17
C SER A 153 -0.36 5.52 16.58
N PRO A 154 -0.79 6.23 17.64
CA PRO A 154 -0.81 5.67 18.99
C PRO A 154 -1.87 4.58 19.18
N ASN A 155 -2.81 4.44 18.23
CA ASN A 155 -3.87 3.43 18.25
C ASN A 155 -3.50 2.15 17.50
N ALA A 156 -2.31 2.11 16.86
CA ALA A 156 -1.83 0.92 16.20
C ALA A 156 -1.71 -0.22 17.21
N ILE A 157 -2.42 -1.33 16.96
CA ILE A 157 -2.35 -2.53 17.77
C ILE A 157 -1.40 -3.56 17.14
N PRO A 158 -0.78 -4.43 17.96
CA PRO A 158 0.07 -5.51 17.46
C PRO A 158 -0.71 -6.48 16.56
N ASP A 159 -0.02 -7.02 15.57
CA ASP A 159 -0.58 -7.95 14.58
C ASP A 159 -1.25 -9.20 15.17
N GLN A 160 -0.74 -9.70 16.31
CA GLN A 160 -1.30 -10.86 17.01
C GLN A 160 -2.61 -10.54 17.76
N ASP A 161 -2.88 -9.26 18.01
CA ASP A 161 -4.09 -8.78 18.71
C ASP A 161 -5.21 -8.38 17.74
N LEU A 162 -4.97 -8.48 16.42
CA LEU A 162 -5.99 -8.30 15.40
C LEU A 162 -7.07 -9.38 15.50
N THR A 163 -8.31 -9.05 15.12
CA THR A 163 -9.34 -10.06 14.92
C THR A 163 -9.15 -10.77 13.58
N TRP A 164 -9.73 -11.97 13.43
CA TRP A 164 -9.65 -12.71 12.17
C TRP A 164 -10.23 -11.91 10.99
N ASP A 165 -11.37 -11.23 11.20
CA ASP A 165 -11.98 -10.39 10.17
C ASP A 165 -11.08 -9.21 9.78
N GLN A 166 -10.41 -8.59 10.75
CA GLN A 166 -9.41 -7.55 10.48
C GLN A 166 -8.22 -8.08 9.70
N VAL A 167 -7.72 -9.29 9.99
CA VAL A 167 -6.63 -9.90 9.22
C VAL A 167 -7.04 -10.17 7.78
N MET A 168 -8.26 -10.66 7.54
CA MET A 168 -8.75 -10.88 6.17
C MET A 168 -8.94 -9.57 5.41
N PHE A 169 -9.48 -8.54 6.06
CA PHE A 169 -9.60 -7.21 5.46
C PHE A 169 -8.24 -6.59 5.15
N THR A 170 -7.29 -6.72 6.09
CA THR A 170 -5.91 -6.25 5.94
C THR A 170 -5.25 -6.89 4.72
N GLY A 171 -5.48 -8.18 4.46
CA GLY A 171 -4.90 -8.85 3.30
C GLY A 171 -5.28 -8.20 1.97
N GLU A 172 -6.53 -7.80 1.82
CA GLU A 172 -7.01 -7.05 0.65
C GLU A 172 -6.39 -5.65 0.59
N GLY A 173 -6.44 -4.90 1.69
CA GLY A 173 -5.91 -3.54 1.77
C GLY A 173 -4.39 -3.46 1.52
N LEU A 174 -3.62 -4.34 2.14
CA LEU A 174 -2.18 -4.43 1.96
C LEU A 174 -1.82 -4.80 0.52
N THR A 175 -2.52 -5.77 -0.08
CA THR A 175 -2.28 -6.17 -1.47
C THR A 175 -2.52 -5.00 -2.42
N HIS A 176 -3.61 -4.26 -2.22
CA HIS A 176 -3.91 -3.06 -2.99
C HIS A 176 -2.82 -2.00 -2.85
N VAL A 177 -2.41 -1.69 -1.62
CA VAL A 177 -1.37 -0.68 -1.36
C VAL A 177 -0.02 -1.09 -1.94
N MET A 178 0.36 -2.37 -1.83
CA MET A 178 1.59 -2.87 -2.45
C MET A 178 1.56 -2.72 -3.98
N HIS A 179 0.40 -2.94 -4.61
CA HIS A 179 0.24 -2.70 -6.03
C HIS A 179 0.40 -1.20 -6.39
N GLU A 180 -0.28 -0.31 -5.68
CA GLU A 180 -0.25 1.14 -5.94
C GLU A 180 1.13 1.77 -5.67
N GLU A 181 1.87 1.29 -4.67
CA GLU A 181 3.22 1.76 -4.35
C GLU A 181 4.31 1.15 -5.27
N GLY A 182 3.91 0.34 -6.25
CA GLY A 182 4.82 -0.23 -7.25
C GLY A 182 5.73 -1.34 -6.71
N CYS A 183 5.28 -2.09 -5.69
CA CYS A 183 6.01 -3.27 -5.25
C CYS A 183 6.15 -4.29 -6.39
N PRO A 184 7.24 -5.09 -6.42
CA PRO A 184 7.40 -6.13 -7.45
C PRO A 184 6.21 -7.09 -7.48
N ALA A 185 5.67 -7.37 -8.67
CA ALA A 185 4.53 -8.27 -8.85
C ALA A 185 4.67 -9.62 -8.13
N PRO A 186 5.85 -10.30 -8.12
CA PRO A 186 6.02 -11.54 -7.35
C PRO A 186 5.76 -11.39 -5.85
N ASN A 187 6.04 -10.22 -5.26
CA ASN A 187 5.78 -9.96 -3.84
C ASN A 187 4.28 -9.76 -3.58
N VAL A 188 3.60 -9.03 -4.47
CA VAL A 188 2.14 -8.84 -4.42
C VAL A 188 1.42 -10.19 -4.57
N ASP A 189 1.86 -11.03 -5.51
CA ASP A 189 1.32 -12.37 -5.70
C ASP A 189 1.57 -13.29 -4.50
N ALA A 190 2.75 -13.20 -3.87
CA ALA A 190 3.08 -14.02 -2.71
C ALA A 190 2.23 -13.66 -1.50
N ILE A 191 2.07 -12.36 -1.18
CA ILE A 191 1.23 -11.94 -0.05
C ILE A 191 -0.26 -12.24 -0.31
N THR A 192 -0.73 -12.12 -1.56
CA THR A 192 -2.09 -12.51 -1.94
C THR A 192 -2.31 -13.99 -1.69
N ARG A 193 -1.40 -14.86 -2.17
CA ARG A 193 -1.46 -16.31 -1.95
C ARG A 193 -1.44 -16.65 -0.46
N PHE A 194 -0.65 -15.93 0.34
CA PHE A 194 -0.58 -16.14 1.77
C PHE A 194 -1.94 -15.99 2.46
N TYR A 195 -2.66 -14.89 2.22
CA TYR A 195 -3.98 -14.68 2.82
C TYR A 195 -5.02 -15.68 2.30
N VAL A 196 -4.94 -16.07 1.02
CA VAL A 196 -5.80 -17.13 0.45
C VAL A 196 -5.55 -18.48 1.14
N SER A 197 -4.28 -18.86 1.30
CA SER A 197 -3.88 -20.09 1.99
C SER A 197 -4.31 -20.06 3.46
N MET A 198 -4.06 -18.97 4.17
CA MET A 198 -4.51 -18.79 5.55
C MET A 198 -6.03 -18.95 5.70
N ASN A 199 -6.82 -18.30 4.84
CA ASN A 199 -8.28 -18.42 4.86
C ASN A 199 -8.76 -19.86 4.56
N THR A 200 -8.07 -20.54 3.65
CA THR A 200 -8.38 -21.93 3.29
C THR A 200 -8.13 -22.86 4.48
N GLU A 201 -6.97 -22.75 5.14
CA GLU A 201 -6.59 -23.55 6.29
C GLU A 201 -7.47 -23.27 7.52
N HIS A 202 -7.80 -21.99 7.75
CA HIS A 202 -8.67 -21.58 8.84
C HIS A 202 -10.06 -22.20 8.72
N ARG A 203 -10.64 -22.20 7.52
CA ARG A 203 -11.93 -22.85 7.24
C ARG A 203 -11.89 -24.36 7.44
N GLN A 204 -10.75 -25.01 7.19
CA GLN A 204 -10.59 -26.45 7.40
C GLN A 204 -10.46 -26.83 8.87
N GLN A 205 -9.76 -26.03 9.68
CA GLN A 205 -9.56 -26.30 11.11
C GLN A 205 -10.74 -25.87 12.00
N GLY A 206 -11.60 -24.98 11.49
CA GLY A 206 -12.69 -24.40 12.26
C GLY A 206 -12.25 -23.20 13.11
N TYR A 207 -13.24 -22.43 13.58
CA TYR A 207 -13.04 -21.12 14.21
C TYR A 207 -12.38 -21.16 15.61
N ASP A 208 -12.18 -22.34 16.19
CA ASP A 208 -11.59 -22.48 17.53
C ASP A 208 -10.09 -22.16 17.57
N SER A 209 -9.43 -22.15 16.41
CA SER A 209 -7.97 -21.93 16.28
C SER A 209 -7.56 -20.48 16.00
N ASN A 210 -8.48 -19.50 16.10
CA ASN A 210 -8.22 -18.10 15.71
C ASN A 210 -6.88 -17.57 16.26
N GLN A 211 -6.62 -17.77 17.55
CA GLN A 211 -5.39 -17.26 18.19
C GLN A 211 -4.10 -17.82 17.58
N VAL A 212 -4.10 -19.09 17.14
CA VAL A 212 -2.93 -19.69 16.50
C VAL A 212 -2.70 -19.08 15.12
N PHE A 213 -3.77 -18.83 14.37
CA PHE A 213 -3.70 -18.17 13.07
C PHE A 213 -3.24 -16.71 13.18
N LEU A 214 -3.72 -15.98 14.18
CA LEU A 214 -3.28 -14.60 14.46
C LEU A 214 -1.80 -14.53 14.84
N GLU A 215 -1.33 -15.45 15.68
CA GLU A 215 0.09 -15.53 16.02
C GLU A 215 0.95 -15.94 14.81
N TYR A 216 0.48 -16.94 14.05
CA TYR A 216 1.15 -17.39 12.82
C TYR A 216 1.29 -16.25 11.82
N GLN A 217 0.23 -15.47 11.58
CA GLN A 217 0.28 -14.38 10.62
C GLN A 217 1.23 -13.26 11.07
N ALA A 218 1.16 -12.86 12.34
CA ALA A 218 2.02 -11.81 12.89
C ALA A 218 3.51 -12.15 12.72
N ILE A 219 3.89 -13.39 13.05
CA ILE A 219 5.27 -13.86 12.93
C ILE A 219 5.71 -13.93 11.46
N ILE A 220 4.89 -14.55 10.60
CA ILE A 220 5.27 -14.80 9.21
C ILE A 220 5.35 -13.51 8.39
N CYS A 221 4.38 -12.61 8.55
CA CYS A 221 4.38 -11.30 7.89
C CYS A 221 5.61 -10.49 8.29
N ARG A 222 5.93 -10.42 9.59
CA ARG A 222 7.09 -9.70 10.10
C ARG A 222 8.39 -10.21 9.51
N GLU A 223 8.65 -11.52 9.62
CA GLU A 223 9.89 -12.10 9.11
C GLU A 223 10.00 -11.98 7.59
N TRP A 224 8.89 -12.06 6.87
CA TRP A 224 8.88 -11.88 5.43
C TRP A 224 9.26 -10.45 5.04
N PHE A 225 8.63 -9.43 5.63
CA PHE A 225 9.00 -8.03 5.39
C PHE A 225 10.44 -7.74 5.79
N GLU A 226 10.90 -8.23 6.94
CA GLU A 226 12.31 -8.11 7.35
C GLU A 226 13.27 -8.75 6.33
N SER A 227 12.88 -9.88 5.73
CA SER A 227 13.68 -10.54 4.69
C SER A 227 13.77 -9.71 3.40
N LEU A 228 12.70 -9.01 3.03
CA LEU A 228 12.67 -8.10 1.89
C LEU A 228 13.56 -6.87 2.14
N GLY A 229 13.44 -6.24 3.32
CA GLY A 229 14.22 -5.06 3.69
C GLY A 229 15.72 -5.34 3.80
N ASN A 230 16.10 -6.48 4.38
CA ASN A 230 17.50 -6.87 4.55
C ASN A 230 18.15 -7.47 3.30
N LYS A 231 17.40 -7.64 2.20
CA LYS A 231 17.84 -8.29 0.96
C LYS A 231 18.48 -9.67 1.19
N THR A 232 18.06 -10.37 2.24
CA THR A 232 18.50 -11.72 2.56
C THR A 232 17.75 -12.75 1.71
N ALA A 233 18.20 -14.00 1.72
CA ALA A 233 17.40 -15.10 1.18
C ALA A 233 16.09 -15.21 1.98
N GLY A 234 15.01 -14.65 1.42
CA GLY A 234 13.66 -14.74 1.97
C GLY A 234 13.03 -16.11 1.71
N PHE A 235 11.74 -16.20 1.97
CA PHE A 235 10.94 -17.38 1.69
C PHE A 235 9.65 -16.98 0.95
N ASP A 236 9.03 -17.92 0.25
CA ASP A 236 7.71 -17.71 -0.35
C ASP A 236 6.65 -17.73 0.76
N ILE A 237 6.21 -16.54 1.18
CA ILE A 237 5.15 -16.37 2.17
C ILE A 237 3.83 -17.01 1.72
N GLY A 238 3.62 -17.19 0.40
CA GLY A 238 2.42 -17.83 -0.14
C GLY A 238 2.29 -19.32 0.17
N ILE A 239 3.31 -19.96 0.76
CA ILE A 239 3.28 -21.37 1.15
C ILE A 239 2.93 -21.49 2.63
N PHE A 240 1.78 -22.10 2.93
CA PHE A 240 1.38 -22.36 4.32
C PHE A 240 2.27 -23.43 4.96
N ASN A 241 2.95 -23.08 6.05
CA ASN A 241 3.89 -23.97 6.72
C ASN A 241 3.23 -24.65 7.93
N HIS A 242 2.63 -25.82 7.69
CA HIS A 242 1.97 -26.61 8.74
C HIS A 242 2.90 -27.00 9.89
N THR A 243 4.19 -27.24 9.62
CA THR A 243 5.16 -27.59 10.68
C THR A 243 5.36 -26.41 11.62
N ARG A 244 5.48 -25.20 11.06
CA ARG A 244 5.62 -23.98 11.84
C ARG A 244 4.33 -23.63 12.58
N PHE A 245 3.19 -23.79 11.95
CA PHE A 245 1.88 -23.62 12.57
C PHE A 245 1.71 -24.53 13.80
N ALA A 246 1.98 -25.83 13.67
CA ALA A 246 1.91 -26.79 14.78
C ALA A 246 2.86 -26.46 15.94
N ARG A 247 4.05 -25.91 15.64
CA ARG A 247 4.99 -25.43 16.67
C ARG A 247 4.46 -24.23 17.43
N ILE A 248 3.82 -23.29 16.73
CA ILE A 248 3.17 -22.12 17.37
C ILE A 248 2.02 -22.59 18.24
N GLU A 249 1.16 -23.49 17.72
CA GLU A 249 0.07 -24.06 18.50
C GLU A 249 0.57 -24.73 19.79
N ALA A 250 1.59 -25.60 19.68
CA ALA A 250 2.18 -26.26 20.84
C ALA A 250 2.75 -25.27 21.86
N THR A 251 3.36 -24.18 21.38
CA THR A 251 3.91 -23.11 22.23
C THR A 251 2.81 -22.38 22.99
N LEU A 252 1.76 -21.96 22.29
CA LEU A 252 0.61 -21.27 22.89
C LEU A 252 -0.15 -22.17 23.87
N ARG A 253 -0.29 -23.46 23.55
CA ARG A 253 -0.87 -24.46 24.44
C ARG A 253 -0.03 -24.67 25.70
N GLY A 254 1.29 -24.78 25.55
CA GLY A 254 2.23 -24.91 26.67
C GLY A 254 2.26 -23.68 27.58
N ALA A 255 2.04 -22.49 27.02
CA ALA A 255 1.93 -21.23 27.76
C ALA A 255 0.55 -21.05 28.44
N GLY A 256 -0.39 -21.96 28.25
CA GLY A 256 -1.76 -21.84 28.78
C GLY A 256 -2.59 -20.73 28.12
N LEU A 257 -2.16 -20.25 26.95
CA LEU A 257 -2.84 -19.18 26.20
C LEU A 257 -4.01 -19.72 25.37
N LEU A 258 -3.97 -21.00 24.98
CA LEU A 258 -5.12 -21.69 24.36
C LEU A 258 -5.97 -22.36 25.44
N ARG A 259 -7.29 -22.12 25.42
CA ARG A 259 -8.21 -22.87 26.29
C ARG A 259 -8.21 -24.34 25.89
N SER A 260 -7.96 -25.24 26.85
CA SER A 260 -8.21 -26.66 26.66
C SER A 260 -9.69 -26.85 26.32
N SER A 261 -9.99 -27.39 25.13
CA SER A 261 -11.32 -27.87 24.82
C SER A 261 -11.64 -29.01 25.80
N VAL A 262 -12.46 -28.70 26.80
CA VAL A 262 -13.06 -29.72 27.65
C VAL A 262 -13.95 -30.56 26.74
N SER A 263 -13.51 -31.78 26.46
CA SER A 263 -14.37 -32.82 25.89
C SER A 263 -15.63 -32.92 26.75
N LEU A 264 -16.77 -32.51 26.20
CA LEU A 264 -18.06 -32.86 26.77
C LEU A 264 -18.16 -34.39 26.80
N PRO A 265 -18.51 -35.01 27.93
CA PRO A 265 -18.70 -36.45 28.00
C PRO A 265 -19.85 -36.86 27.07
N PRO A 266 -19.79 -38.05 26.45
CA PRO A 266 -20.80 -38.49 25.52
C PRO A 266 -22.16 -38.55 26.21
N HIS A 267 -23.15 -37.87 25.63
CA HIS A 267 -24.54 -37.91 26.06
C HIS A 267 -25.00 -39.37 26.18
N SER A 268 -25.39 -39.75 27.39
CA SER A 268 -26.01 -41.03 27.70
C SER A 268 -27.30 -41.20 26.88
N PRO A 269 -27.54 -42.35 26.21
CA PRO A 269 -28.72 -42.54 25.37
C PRO A 269 -29.97 -42.60 26.23
N ARG A 270 -30.85 -41.60 26.05
CA ARG A 270 -32.15 -41.51 26.72
C ARG A 270 -33.03 -42.67 26.24
N ALA A 271 -33.44 -43.50 27.18
CA ALA A 271 -34.30 -44.66 26.99
C ALA A 271 -35.57 -44.34 26.20
N GLN A 272 -35.79 -45.06 25.10
CA GLN A 272 -37.11 -45.20 24.46
C GLN A 272 -38.05 -45.92 25.42
N LYS A 273 -39.01 -45.19 26.01
CA LYS A 273 -40.23 -45.82 26.51
C LYS A 273 -41.18 -46.01 25.34
N ARG A 274 -41.35 -47.27 24.91
CA ARG A 274 -42.54 -47.73 24.18
C ARG A 274 -43.76 -47.42 25.04
N SER A 275 -44.73 -46.71 24.47
CA SER A 275 -46.10 -46.72 24.94
C SER A 275 -46.94 -47.35 23.84
N THR A 276 -47.20 -48.63 24.00
CA THR A 276 -48.41 -49.26 23.47
C THR A 276 -49.57 -48.78 24.32
N ASP A 277 -50.62 -48.23 23.70
CA ASP A 277 -51.98 -48.73 23.91
C ASP A 277 -52.98 -47.99 23.03
N SER A 278 -53.74 -48.81 22.28
CA SER A 278 -54.98 -48.46 21.57
C SER A 278 -56.13 -48.33 22.56
N PRO A 279 -57.24 -47.73 22.11
CA PRO A 279 -58.40 -48.56 21.78
C PRO A 279 -58.88 -48.42 20.33
#